data_AF-Q2K8S8-F1
#
_entry.id   AF-Q2K8S8-F1
#
_cell.length_a   1.000
_cell.length_b   1.000
_cell.length_c   1.000
_cell.angle_alpha   90.00
_cell.angle_beta   90.00
_cell.angle_gamma   90.00
#
_symmetry.space_group_name_H-M   'P 1'
#
loop_
_entity.id
_entity.type
_entity.pdbx_description
1 polymer ?
#
loop_
_entity_poly.entity_id
_entity_poly.type
_entity_poly.pdbx_seq_one_letter_code
_entity_poly.pdbx_strand_id
1 'polypeptide(L)'
;MDLKDELERLREHALTLDKAVKDLDYEIERAVHSVASGSTDTGRAISILRDRQNDQAGLMYDLGKTEAQIEDIENRIREQDERAQEIAAVERWEAAVPVAREDYLDWLRPVLDAPEPPEHDRDDRDRHHEGEERMLQDMHREDLEPEDYLDWWKSR
;
A
#
# COMPACT_ATOMS: atom_id res chain seq x y z
N MET A 1 3.47 22.62 9.27
CA MET A 1 2.15 22.71 8.63
C MET A 1 1.45 21.41 8.94
N ASP A 2 0.23 21.46 9.46
CA ASP A 2 -0.55 20.24 9.75
C ASP A 2 -0.85 19.51 8.43
N LEU A 3 -0.78 18.18 8.42
CA LEU A 3 -1.14 17.37 7.25
C LEU A 3 -2.61 17.61 6.86
N LYS A 4 -3.48 17.88 7.84
CA LYS A 4 -4.89 18.21 7.60
C LYS A 4 -5.05 19.58 6.93
N ASP A 5 -4.30 20.59 7.36
CA ASP A 5 -4.30 21.92 6.72
C ASP A 5 -3.79 21.85 5.28
N GLU A 6 -2.73 21.06 5.04
CA GLU A 6 -2.18 20.85 3.70
C GLU A 6 -3.17 20.11 2.79
N LEU A 7 -3.82 19.07 3.31
CA LEU A 7 -4.86 18.33 2.59
C LEU A 7 -6.02 19.24 2.18
N GLU A 8 -6.49 20.10 3.08
CA GLU A 8 -7.57 21.03 2.78
C GLU A 8 -7.16 22.03 1.68
N ARG A 9 -5.94 22.58 1.78
CA ARG A 9 -5.41 23.49 0.75
C ARG A 9 -5.33 22.81 -0.62
N LEU A 10 -4.88 21.56 -0.69
CA LEU A 10 -4.82 20.82 -1.95
C LEU A 10 -6.22 20.54 -2.50
N ARG A 11 -7.20 20.24 -1.65
CA ARG A 11 -8.60 20.06 -2.08
C ARG A 11 -9.20 21.35 -2.63
N GLU A 12 -8.98 22.49 -1.97
CA GLU A 12 -9.39 23.80 -2.48
C GLU A 12 -8.73 24.12 -3.83
N HIS A 13 -7.44 23.78 -3.97
CA HIS A 13 -6.72 23.95 -5.23
C HIS A 13 -7.30 23.07 -6.35
N ALA A 14 -7.56 21.79 -6.07
CA ALA A 14 -8.18 20.86 -7.01
C ALA A 14 -9.57 21.36 -7.47
N LEU A 15 -10.40 21.86 -6.54
CA LEU A 15 -11.69 22.47 -6.88
C LEU A 15 -11.55 23.69 -7.79
N THR A 16 -10.51 24.49 -7.58
CA THR A 16 -10.22 25.66 -8.42
C THR A 16 -9.80 25.24 -9.83
N LEU A 17 -8.97 24.20 -9.95
CA LEU A 17 -8.53 23.65 -11.23
C LEU A 17 -9.71 23.02 -11.99
N ASP A 18 -10.53 22.21 -11.33
CA ASP A 18 -11.74 21.61 -11.93
C ASP A 18 -12.71 22.67 -12.45
N LYS A 19 -12.91 23.76 -11.69
CA LYS A 19 -13.71 24.90 -12.16
C LYS A 19 -13.10 25.55 -13.40
N ALA A 20 -11.79 25.78 -13.41
CA ALA A 20 -11.12 26.39 -14.55
C ALA A 20 -11.18 25.51 -15.81
N VAL A 21 -11.11 24.18 -15.66
CA VAL A 21 -11.34 23.23 -16.76
C VAL A 21 -12.76 23.36 -17.32
N LYS A 22 -13.78 23.39 -16.44
CA LYS A 22 -15.19 23.57 -16.86
C LYS A 22 -15.45 24.90 -17.55
N ASP A 23 -14.80 25.97 -17.09
CA ASP A 23 -14.89 27.27 -17.72
C ASP A 23 -14.28 27.23 -19.14
N LEU A 24 -13.15 26.52 -19.34
CA LEU A 24 -12.56 26.30 -20.67
C LEU A 24 -13.46 25.43 -21.57
N ASP A 25 -14.08 24.38 -21.04
CA ASP A 25 -15.03 23.56 -21.80
C ASP A 25 -16.16 24.42 -22.36
N TYR A 26 -16.73 25.29 -21.53
CA TYR A 26 -17.75 26.24 -21.97
C TYR A 26 -17.25 27.21 -23.05
N GLU A 27 -16.02 27.72 -22.93
CA GLU A 27 -15.41 28.58 -23.96
C GLU A 27 -15.19 27.83 -25.29
N ILE A 28 -14.72 26.59 -25.23
CA ILE A 28 -14.53 25.71 -26.39
C ILE A 28 -15.87 25.45 -27.07
N GLU A 29 -16.90 25.04 -26.32
CA GLU A 29 -18.24 24.82 -26.84
C GLU A 29 -18.79 26.06 -27.53
N ARG A 30 -18.66 27.23 -26.90
CA ARG A 30 -19.11 28.50 -27.47
C ARG A 30 -18.36 28.84 -28.76
N ALA A 31 -17.05 28.61 -28.81
CA ALA A 31 -16.25 28.83 -30.01
C ALA A 31 -16.68 27.89 -31.14
N VAL A 32 -16.91 26.61 -30.85
CA VAL A 32 -17.42 25.62 -31.82
C VAL A 32 -18.78 26.06 -32.38
N HIS A 33 -19.71 26.52 -31.53
CA HIS A 33 -21.01 27.01 -31.98
C HIS A 33 -20.88 28.24 -32.89
N SER A 34 -19.95 29.15 -32.56
CA SER A 34 -19.69 30.36 -33.36
C SER A 34 -19.10 30.04 -34.73
N VAL A 35 -18.34 28.95 -34.85
CA VAL A 35 -17.86 28.41 -36.13
C VAL A 35 -19.02 27.80 -36.92
N ALA A 36 -19.81 26.95 -36.27
CA ALA A 36 -20.93 26.26 -36.90
C ALA A 36 -21.99 27.23 -37.45
N SER A 37 -22.20 28.37 -36.78
CA SER A 37 -23.13 29.41 -37.23
C SER A 37 -22.58 30.33 -38.32
N GLY A 38 -21.32 30.14 -38.76
CA GLY A 38 -20.64 31.02 -39.71
C GLY A 38 -20.39 32.44 -39.18
N SER A 39 -20.45 32.64 -37.86
CA SER A 39 -20.30 33.94 -37.21
C SER A 39 -18.85 34.45 -37.17
N THR A 40 -17.88 33.57 -37.38
CA THR A 40 -16.45 33.86 -37.17
C THR A 40 -15.65 33.32 -38.34
N ASP A 41 -14.55 33.99 -38.67
CA ASP A 41 -13.52 33.41 -39.54
C ASP A 41 -13.02 32.08 -38.96
N THR A 42 -13.22 31.00 -39.73
CA THR A 42 -12.83 29.63 -39.41
C THR A 42 -11.36 29.51 -39.05
N GLY A 43 -10.45 30.22 -39.74
CA GLY A 43 -9.02 30.13 -39.45
C GLY A 43 -8.68 30.64 -38.05
N ARG A 44 -9.24 31.80 -37.71
CA ARG A 44 -9.11 32.38 -36.37
C ARG A 44 -9.72 31.49 -35.29
N ALA A 45 -10.88 30.91 -35.56
CA ALA A 45 -11.55 30.06 -34.59
C ALA A 45 -10.81 28.74 -34.33
N ILE A 46 -10.22 28.12 -35.35
CA ILE A 46 -9.37 26.93 -35.18
C ILE A 46 -8.16 27.26 -34.29
N SER A 47 -7.54 28.43 -34.47
CA SER A 47 -6.43 28.85 -33.62
C SER A 47 -6.87 28.97 -32.16
N ILE A 48 -7.99 29.65 -31.90
CA ILE A 48 -8.53 29.81 -30.54
C ILE A 48 -8.85 28.44 -29.91
N LEU A 49 -9.48 27.54 -30.65
CA LEU A 49 -9.80 26.20 -30.16
C LEU A 49 -8.54 25.41 -29.80
N ARG A 50 -7.48 25.50 -30.61
CA ARG A 50 -6.21 24.83 -30.33
C ARG A 50 -5.54 25.39 -29.07
N ASP A 51 -5.53 26.71 -28.91
CA ASP A 51 -4.95 27.36 -27.73
C ASP A 51 -5.72 26.92 -26.47
N ARG A 52 -7.05 26.93 -26.52
CA ARG A 52 -7.90 26.49 -25.41
C ARG A 52 -7.76 25.02 -25.06
N GLN A 53 -7.62 24.16 -26.06
CA GLN A 53 -7.37 22.75 -25.83
C GLN A 53 -6.01 22.51 -25.16
N ASN A 54 -4.98 23.28 -25.53
CA ASN A 54 -3.68 23.21 -24.88
C ASN A 54 -3.76 23.69 -23.41
N ASP A 55 -4.45 24.81 -23.17
CA ASP A 55 -4.69 25.33 -21.82
C ASP A 55 -5.41 24.28 -20.95
N GLN A 56 -6.45 23.65 -21.51
CA GLN A 56 -7.22 22.60 -20.84
C GLN A 56 -6.36 21.39 -20.49
N ALA A 57 -5.53 20.92 -21.44
CA ALA A 57 -4.62 19.80 -21.20
C ALA A 57 -3.62 20.11 -20.08
N GLY A 58 -3.12 21.36 -20.00
CA GLY A 58 -2.27 21.82 -18.91
C GLY A 58 -2.98 21.78 -17.55
N LEU A 59 -4.20 22.32 -17.47
CA LEU A 59 -4.98 22.32 -16.24
C LEU A 59 -5.37 20.91 -15.77
N MET A 60 -5.73 20.02 -16.70
CA MET A 60 -6.00 18.62 -16.38
C MET A 60 -4.77 17.88 -15.85
N TYR A 61 -3.58 18.17 -16.40
CA TYR A 61 -2.34 17.62 -15.89
C TYR A 61 -2.07 18.09 -14.45
N ASP A 62 -2.22 19.40 -14.20
CA ASP A 62 -2.05 19.97 -12.86
C ASP A 62 -3.10 19.43 -11.87
N LEU A 63 -4.34 19.22 -12.32
CA LEU A 63 -5.39 18.59 -11.53
C LEU A 63 -5.00 17.17 -11.12
N GLY A 64 -4.60 16.32 -12.07
CA GLY A 64 -4.18 14.95 -11.78
C GLY A 64 -2.96 14.91 -10.85
N LYS A 65 -2.02 15.85 -10.98
CA LYS A 65 -0.91 15.99 -10.04
C LYS A 65 -1.38 16.33 -8.63
N THR A 66 -2.35 17.25 -8.52
CA THR A 66 -2.93 17.66 -7.22
C THR A 66 -3.70 16.50 -6.58
N GLU A 67 -4.46 15.74 -7.36
CA GLU A 67 -5.17 14.54 -6.90
C GLU A 67 -4.22 13.46 -6.37
N ALA A 68 -3.12 13.20 -7.07
CA ALA A 68 -2.09 12.27 -6.59
C ALA A 68 -1.45 12.73 -5.26
N GLN A 69 -1.27 14.05 -5.08
CA GLN A 69 -0.77 14.61 -3.82
C GLN A 69 -1.79 14.50 -2.69
N ILE A 70 -3.08 14.68 -2.98
CA ILE A 70 -4.16 14.47 -2.02
C ILE A 70 -4.12 13.01 -1.54
N GLU A 71 -4.05 12.05 -2.45
CA GLU A 71 -4.01 10.62 -2.13
C GLU A 71 -2.79 10.26 -1.25
N ASP A 72 -1.60 10.78 -1.56
CA ASP A 72 -0.39 10.57 -0.74
C ASP A 72 -0.61 11.06 0.70
N ILE A 73 -1.16 12.25 0.88
CA ILE A 73 -1.39 12.83 2.21
C ILE A 73 -2.48 12.07 2.96
N GLU A 74 -3.57 11.69 2.29
CA GLU A 74 -4.62 10.89 2.91
C GLU A 74 -4.10 9.53 3.40
N ASN A 75 -3.26 8.87 2.60
CA ASN A 75 -2.61 7.62 3.00
C ASN A 75 -1.69 7.83 4.21
N ARG A 76 -0.90 8.91 4.24
CA ARG A 76 -0.04 9.23 5.39
C ARG A 76 -0.81 9.52 6.66
N ILE A 77 -1.94 10.23 6.58
CA ILE A 77 -2.81 10.47 7.73
C ILE A 77 -3.37 9.14 8.23
N ARG A 78 -3.83 8.28 7.32
CA ARG A 78 -4.35 6.94 7.67
C ARG A 78 -3.29 6.08 8.37
N GLU A 79 -2.07 6.03 7.83
CA GLU A 79 -0.96 5.30 8.45
C GLU A 79 -0.61 5.82 9.85
N GLN A 80 -0.69 7.15 10.07
CA GLN A 80 -0.44 7.73 11.39
C GLN A 80 -1.51 7.31 12.39
N ASP A 81 -2.78 7.33 11.98
CA ASP A 81 -3.90 6.92 12.82
C ASP A 81 -3.84 5.42 13.14
N GLU A 82 -3.47 4.58 12.18
CA GLU A 82 -3.29 3.13 12.36
C GLU A 82 -2.14 2.82 13.33
N ARG A 83 -0.96 3.45 13.14
CA ARG A 83 0.18 3.26 14.06
C ARG A 83 -0.16 3.69 15.49
N ALA A 84 -0.89 4.79 15.66
CA ALA A 84 -1.32 5.24 16.98
C ALA A 84 -2.25 4.21 17.64
N GLN A 85 -3.15 3.58 16.87
CA GLN A 85 -4.02 2.52 17.36
C GLN A 85 -3.26 1.25 17.71
N GLU A 86 -2.28 0.86 16.89
CA GLU A 86 -1.39 -0.30 17.16
C GLU A 86 -0.63 -0.11 18.48
N ILE A 87 0.00 1.06 18.67
CA ILE A 87 0.72 1.37 19.92
C ILE A 87 -0.24 1.27 21.11
N ALA A 88 -1.41 1.91 21.03
CA ALA A 88 -2.41 1.86 22.09
C ALA A 88 -2.97 0.44 22.34
N ALA A 89 -2.97 -0.44 21.33
CA ALA A 89 -3.36 -1.83 21.49
C ALA A 89 -2.26 -2.66 22.17
N VAL A 90 -0.98 -2.44 21.79
CA VAL A 90 0.18 -3.07 22.43
C VAL A 90 0.27 -2.68 23.89
N GLU A 91 0.16 -1.38 24.22
CA GLU A 91 0.18 -0.90 25.60
C GLU A 91 -0.95 -1.51 26.45
N ARG A 92 -2.16 -1.62 25.87
CA ARG A 92 -3.29 -2.29 26.53
C ARG A 92 -3.05 -3.78 26.73
N TRP A 93 -2.45 -4.46 25.75
CA TRP A 93 -2.11 -5.87 25.86
C TRP A 93 -1.05 -6.09 26.93
N GLU A 94 0.04 -5.32 26.93
CA GLU A 94 1.10 -5.39 27.94
C GLU A 94 0.56 -5.13 29.36
N ALA A 95 -0.34 -4.16 29.53
CA ALA A 95 -0.97 -3.87 30.81
C ALA A 95 -1.94 -4.98 31.28
N ALA A 96 -2.53 -5.73 30.34
CA ALA A 96 -3.44 -6.83 30.63
C ALA A 96 -2.72 -8.16 30.92
N VAL A 97 -1.44 -8.30 30.54
CA VAL A 97 -0.62 -9.45 30.91
C VAL A 97 -0.28 -9.34 32.41
N PRO A 98 -0.72 -10.27 33.26
CA PRO A 98 -0.31 -10.28 34.66
C PRO A 98 1.21 -10.39 34.73
N VAL A 99 1.85 -9.55 35.55
CA VAL A 99 3.29 -9.62 35.93
C VAL A 99 3.56 -10.86 36.81
N ALA A 100 2.83 -11.95 36.59
CA ALA A 100 3.20 -13.27 37.07
C ALA A 100 4.34 -13.75 36.16
N ARG A 101 5.55 -13.33 36.52
CA ARG A 101 6.80 -14.00 36.17
C ARG A 101 6.85 -15.32 36.94
N GLU A 102 5.81 -16.14 36.82
CA GLU A 102 5.89 -17.55 37.15
C GLU A 102 6.85 -18.10 36.09
N ASP A 103 7.96 -18.67 36.54
CA ASP A 103 8.94 -19.30 35.69
C ASP A 103 8.19 -20.32 34.82
N TYR A 104 7.88 -19.98 33.57
CA TYR A 104 7.31 -20.89 32.59
C TYR A 104 8.31 -22.00 32.21
N LEU A 105 9.29 -22.29 33.07
CA LEU A 105 10.25 -23.38 33.03
C LEU A 105 10.03 -24.34 34.22
N ASP A 106 9.03 -24.10 35.07
CA ASP A 106 8.70 -25.02 36.18
C ASP A 106 8.21 -26.39 35.66
N TRP A 107 7.71 -26.47 34.42
CA TRP A 107 7.41 -27.74 33.75
C TRP A 107 8.66 -28.45 33.20
N LEU A 108 9.81 -27.77 33.09
CA LEU A 108 11.10 -28.33 32.66
C LEU A 108 11.95 -28.83 33.83
N ARG A 109 11.73 -28.34 35.06
CA ARG A 109 12.44 -28.82 36.26
C ARG A 109 12.33 -30.34 36.49
N PRO A 110 11.17 -31.00 36.29
CA PRO A 110 11.06 -32.44 36.45
C PRO A 110 11.96 -33.24 35.48
N VAL A 111 12.33 -32.67 34.33
CA VAL A 111 13.21 -33.33 33.34
C VAL A 111 14.68 -33.12 33.68
N LEU A 112 15.03 -32.00 34.32
CA LEU A 112 16.41 -31.67 34.70
C LEU A 112 16.83 -32.29 36.05
N ASP A 113 15.88 -32.49 36.98
CA ASP A 113 16.13 -33.09 38.29
C ASP A 113 15.89 -34.62 38.33
N ALA A 114 15.53 -35.23 37.21
CA ALA A 114 15.40 -36.69 37.12
C ALA A 114 16.80 -37.35 37.17
N PRO A 115 17.04 -38.36 38.04
CA PRO A 115 18.25 -39.16 37.93
C PRO A 115 18.27 -39.83 36.55
N GLU A 116 19.45 -39.85 35.91
CA GLU A 116 19.63 -40.45 34.58
C GLU A 116 18.93 -41.81 34.53
N PRO A 117 17.94 -42.00 33.62
CA PRO A 117 17.33 -43.30 33.47
C PRO A 117 18.42 -44.28 33.00
N PRO A 118 18.42 -45.53 33.51
CA PRO A 118 19.38 -46.52 33.09
C PRO A 118 19.27 -46.67 31.56
N GLU A 119 20.41 -46.66 30.88
CA GLU A 119 20.53 -46.93 29.46
C GLU A 119 19.79 -48.23 29.13
N HIS A 120 18.55 -48.10 28.65
CA HIS A 120 17.79 -49.19 28.07
C HIS A 120 17.48 -48.80 26.63
N ASP A 121 18.16 -49.52 25.74
CA ASP A 121 17.87 -49.75 24.33
C ASP A 121 17.62 -48.52 23.46
N ARG A 122 18.75 -48.01 22.95
CA ARG A 122 18.84 -47.19 21.73
C ARG A 122 18.49 -48.02 20.48
N ASP A 123 17.25 -48.46 20.32
CA ASP A 123 16.85 -49.18 19.10
C ASP A 123 15.51 -48.72 18.49
N ASP A 124 14.95 -47.59 18.93
CA ASP A 124 13.67 -47.06 18.40
C ASP A 124 13.73 -45.58 17.95
N ARG A 125 14.93 -44.97 17.84
CA ARG A 125 15.07 -43.55 17.45
C ARG A 125 15.20 -43.26 15.95
N ASP A 126 15.32 -44.28 15.10
CA ASP A 126 15.71 -44.08 13.69
C ASP A 126 14.54 -44.03 12.69
N ARG A 127 13.28 -43.97 13.12
CA ARG A 127 12.14 -43.85 12.18
C ARG A 127 11.79 -42.43 11.77
N HIS A 128 12.31 -41.41 12.45
CA HIS A 128 11.93 -40.00 12.18
C HIS A 128 12.85 -39.28 11.18
N HIS A 129 14.06 -39.79 10.93
CA HIS A 129 15.00 -39.14 10.00
C HIS A 129 14.82 -39.54 8.53
N GLU A 130 14.16 -40.66 8.22
CA GLU A 130 13.88 -41.03 6.83
C GLU A 130 12.90 -40.06 6.13
N GLY A 131 12.03 -39.40 6.90
CA GLY A 131 11.08 -38.42 6.38
C GLY A 131 11.72 -37.09 5.98
N GLU A 132 12.73 -36.65 6.74
CA GLU A 132 13.44 -35.38 6.53
C GLU A 132 14.38 -35.47 5.31
N GLU A 133 15.10 -36.59 5.13
CA GLU A 133 15.92 -36.81 3.94
C GLU A 133 15.09 -36.87 2.64
N ARG A 134 13.89 -37.49 2.70
CA ARG A 134 12.95 -37.48 1.57
C ARG A 134 12.47 -36.08 1.22
N MET A 135 12.16 -35.27 2.24
CA MET A 135 11.72 -33.89 2.05
C MET A 135 12.82 -33.02 1.42
N LEU A 136 14.08 -33.22 1.83
CA LEU A 136 15.23 -32.55 1.26
C LEU A 136 15.52 -33.01 -0.18
N GLN A 137 15.35 -34.29 -0.51
CA GLN A 137 15.46 -34.77 -1.89
C GLN A 137 14.34 -34.23 -2.81
N ASP A 138 13.11 -34.11 -2.33
CA ASP A 138 12.02 -33.50 -3.10
C ASP A 138 12.23 -31.99 -3.29
N MET A 139 12.87 -31.30 -2.35
CA MET A 139 13.26 -29.88 -2.48
C MET A 139 14.39 -29.66 -3.50
N HIS A 140 15.25 -30.66 -3.71
CA HIS A 140 16.39 -30.62 -4.62
C HIS A 140 16.12 -31.25 -5.98
N ARG A 141 14.87 -31.56 -6.31
CA ARG A 141 14.49 -32.00 -7.65
C ARG A 141 14.72 -30.86 -8.64
N GLU A 142 15.74 -31.00 -9.48
CA GLU A 142 16.15 -30.05 -10.54
C GLU A 142 15.12 -29.87 -11.67
N ASP A 143 13.94 -30.50 -11.56
CA ASP A 143 12.86 -30.46 -12.56
C ASP A 143 11.80 -29.38 -12.30
N LEU A 144 11.91 -28.59 -11.23
CA LEU A 144 11.04 -27.43 -10.99
C LEU A 144 11.69 -26.16 -11.53
N GLU A 145 11.14 -25.63 -12.63
CA GLU A 145 11.54 -24.36 -13.20
C GLU A 145 11.41 -23.23 -12.15
N PRO A 146 12.35 -22.27 -12.09
CA PRO A 146 12.41 -21.22 -11.06
C PRO A 146 11.22 -20.23 -11.02
N GLU A 147 10.21 -20.40 -11.87
CA GLU A 147 9.13 -19.42 -12.07
C GLU A 147 7.96 -19.59 -11.09
N ASP A 148 7.91 -20.67 -10.31
CA ASP A 148 6.85 -20.93 -9.31
C ASP A 148 7.17 -20.42 -7.89
N TYR A 149 8.30 -19.73 -7.70
CA TYR A 149 8.50 -18.96 -6.47
C TYR A 149 7.63 -17.71 -6.51
N LEU A 150 6.41 -17.82 -5.97
CA LEU A 150 5.51 -16.71 -5.65
C LEU A 150 6.29 -15.48 -5.17
N ASP A 151 6.21 -14.39 -5.94
CA ASP A 151 6.86 -13.09 -5.72
C ASP A 151 6.25 -12.31 -4.53
N TRP A 152 6.07 -12.93 -3.37
CA TRP A 152 5.51 -12.24 -2.19
C TRP A 152 6.45 -11.21 -1.55
N TRP A 153 7.67 -11.05 -2.05
CA TRP A 153 8.65 -10.07 -1.56
C TRP A 153 8.93 -8.90 -2.51
N LYS A 154 8.35 -8.88 -3.72
CA LYS A 154 8.50 -7.77 -4.67
C LYS A 154 7.21 -6.96 -4.77
N SER A 155 6.91 -6.25 -3.69
CA SER A 155 6.09 -5.04 -3.79
C SER A 155 6.80 -3.93 -3.02
N ARG A 156 7.60 -3.16 -3.75
CA ARG A 156 7.97 -1.79 -3.40
C ARG A 156 8.05 -0.96 -4.66
#